data_AF-A0AAI8KFH7-F1
#
_entry.id   AF-A0AAI8KFH7-F1
#
_cell.length_a   1.000
_cell.length_b   1.000
_cell.length_c   1.000
_cell.angle_alpha   90.00
_cell.angle_beta   90.00
_cell.angle_gamma   90.00
#
_symmetry.space_group_name_H-M   'P 1'
#
loop_
_entity.id
_entity.type
_entity.pdbx_description
1 polymer ?
#
loop_
_entity_poly.entity_id
_entity_poly.type
_entity_poly.pdbx_seq_one_letter_code
_entity_poly.pdbx_strand_id
1 'polypeptide(L)'
;MTESKHWTATQTDTLLRVEATVTVANPGVTPLLVPSRIQDKSSNLNLDLVLEQEDGIHLAVMTDKPVVFEKDFGYPVRLVVVLHDGKAIETLRVNAQH
;
A
#
# COMPACT_ATOMS: atom_id res chain seq x y z
N MET A 1 -0.01 -6.68 15.99
CA MET A 1 1.15 -6.16 15.22
C MET A 1 0.85 -6.46 13.77
N THR A 2 0.80 -5.45 12.92
CA THR A 2 0.68 -5.62 11.47
C THR A 2 2.10 -5.51 10.92
N GLU A 3 2.65 -6.62 10.45
CA GLU A 3 3.96 -6.63 9.79
C GLU A 3 3.73 -6.53 8.28
N SER A 4 4.65 -5.89 7.56
CA SER A 4 4.57 -5.77 6.11
C SER A 4 5.94 -6.03 5.50
N LYS A 5 5.98 -6.76 4.39
CA LYS A 5 7.23 -7.21 3.74
C LYS A 5 7.10 -7.15 2.22
N HIS A 6 8.25 -7.07 1.57
CA HIS A 6 8.38 -7.08 0.10
C HIS A 6 7.66 -5.94 -0.61
N TRP A 7 7.66 -4.75 -0.01
CA TRP A 7 7.14 -3.56 -0.68
C TRP A 7 7.92 -3.24 -1.96
N THR A 8 7.19 -3.06 -3.05
CA THR A 8 7.74 -2.60 -4.32
C THR A 8 6.86 -1.50 -4.90
N ALA A 9 7.48 -0.60 -5.64
CA ALA A 9 6.80 0.42 -6.42
C ALA A 9 7.44 0.49 -7.81
N THR A 10 6.64 0.25 -8.84
CA THR A 10 7.07 0.32 -10.24
C THR A 10 6.13 1.21 -11.02
N GLN A 11 6.67 1.94 -11.99
CA GLN A 11 5.86 2.67 -12.95
C GLN A 11 6.26 2.24 -14.37
N THR A 12 5.29 1.77 -15.13
CA THR A 12 5.44 1.37 -16.53
C THR A 12 4.55 2.31 -17.35
N ASP A 13 5.17 3.12 -18.21
CA ASP A 13 4.51 4.25 -18.87
C ASP A 13 3.79 5.17 -17.86
N THR A 14 2.46 5.16 -17.85
CA THR A 14 1.62 5.94 -16.92
C THR A 14 1.18 5.15 -15.71
N LEU A 15 1.22 3.82 -15.76
CA LEU A 15 0.65 2.97 -14.71
C LEU A 15 1.64 2.83 -13.55
N LEU A 16 1.31 3.42 -12.40
CA LEU A 16 2.00 3.15 -11.14
C LEU A 16 1.37 1.92 -10.49
N ARG A 17 2.21 0.96 -10.10
CA ARG A 17 1.85 -0.19 -9.28
C ARG A 17 2.66 -0.19 -7.99
N VAL A 18 1.98 -0.38 -6.87
CA VAL A 18 2.57 -0.56 -5.54
C VAL A 18 2.02 -1.85 -4.96
N GLU A 19 2.89 -2.76 -4.56
CA GLU A 19 2.47 -4.05 -4.01
C GLU A 19 3.34 -4.50 -2.84
N ALA A 20 2.73 -5.30 -1.96
CA ALA A 20 3.41 -5.91 -0.82
C ALA A 20 2.61 -7.09 -0.27
N THR A 21 3.18 -7.75 0.73
CA THR A 21 2.46 -8.67 1.61
C THR A 21 2.33 -8.06 3.00
N VAL A 22 1.10 -8.04 3.53
CA VAL A 22 0.76 -7.52 4.85
C VAL A 22 0.25 -8.66 5.71
N THR A 23 0.85 -8.85 6.88
CA THR A 23 0.39 -9.81 7.89
C THR A 23 -0.72 -9.18 8.72
N VAL A 24 -1.93 -9.71 8.60
CA VAL A 24 -3.12 -9.26 9.32
C VAL A 24 -3.48 -10.19 10.47
N ALA A 25 -4.30 -9.71 11.40
CA ALA A 25 -4.63 -10.44 12.63
C ALA A 25 -5.46 -11.72 12.42
N ASN A 26 -6.26 -11.76 11.35
CA ASN A 26 -7.14 -12.86 10.99
C ASN A 26 -7.50 -12.78 9.49
N PRO A 27 -7.96 -13.87 8.87
CA PRO A 27 -8.34 -13.87 7.46
C PRO A 27 -9.55 -12.99 7.13
N GLY A 28 -10.32 -12.52 8.11
CA GLY A 28 -11.41 -11.55 7.92
C GLY A 28 -10.95 -10.10 7.84
N VAL A 29 -9.65 -9.81 7.99
CA VAL A 29 -9.13 -8.46 7.79
C VAL A 29 -8.55 -8.33 6.40
N THR A 30 -9.01 -7.38 5.60
CA THR A 30 -8.58 -7.14 4.23
C THR A 30 -7.74 -5.86 4.17
N PRO A 31 -6.43 -5.95 3.84
CA PRO A 31 -5.58 -4.78 3.66
C PRO A 31 -5.84 -4.13 2.30
N LEU A 32 -5.96 -2.80 2.30
CA LEU A 32 -6.15 -1.99 1.10
C LEU A 32 -5.18 -0.82 1.11
N LEU A 33 -4.65 -0.50 -0.07
CA LEU A 33 -3.91 0.74 -0.28
C LEU A 33 -4.83 1.75 -0.97
N VAL A 34 -4.97 2.92 -0.37
CA VAL A 34 -5.77 4.01 -0.93
C VAL A 34 -4.96 5.30 -0.96
N PRO A 35 -5.21 6.23 -1.90
CA PRO A 35 -4.54 7.53 -1.88
C PRO A 35 -4.84 8.25 -0.57
N SER A 36 -3.80 8.68 0.14
CA SER A 36 -3.97 9.38 1.40
C SER A 36 -4.69 10.72 1.21
N ARG A 37 -5.49 11.12 2.20
CA ARG A 37 -6.08 12.48 2.22
C ARG A 37 -5.01 13.56 2.32
N ILE A 38 -3.89 13.23 2.97
CA ILE A 38 -2.75 14.13 3.11
C ILE A 38 -1.73 13.75 2.04
N GLN A 39 -1.70 14.51 0.95
CA GLN A 39 -0.69 14.37 -0.08
C GLN A 39 0.46 15.34 0.19
N ASP A 40 1.68 14.88 -0.05
CA ASP A 40 2.84 15.76 -0.12
C ASP A 40 2.79 16.57 -1.43
N LYS A 41 3.39 17.76 -1.41
CA LYS A 41 3.57 18.57 -2.62
C LYS A 41 4.89 18.13 -3.24
N SER A 42 4.90 17.91 -4.56
CA SER A 42 6.06 17.56 -5.41
C SER A 42 6.22 16.06 -5.68
N SER A 43 5.61 15.54 -6.77
CA SER A 43 5.86 14.21 -7.39
C SER A 43 5.93 12.96 -6.49
N ASN A 44 5.56 13.11 -5.21
CA ASN A 44 5.48 12.07 -4.21
C ASN A 44 4.01 11.67 -4.08
N LEU A 45 3.76 10.39 -3.84
CA LEU A 45 2.43 9.86 -3.59
C LEU A 45 2.37 9.27 -2.19
N ASN A 46 1.42 9.74 -1.39
CA ASN A 46 1.13 9.11 -0.11
C ASN A 46 -0.02 8.12 -0.27
N LEU A 47 0.18 6.89 0.19
CA LEU A 47 -0.86 5.86 0.25
C LEU A 47 -1.15 5.52 1.71
N ASP A 48 -2.42 5.47 2.09
CA ASP A 48 -2.85 4.92 3.38
C ASP A 48 -3.09 3.41 3.22
N LEU A 49 -2.43 2.61 4.07
CA LEU A 49 -2.76 1.21 4.30
C LEU A 49 -3.94 1.16 5.28
N VAL A 50 -5.11 0.79 4.77
CA VAL A 50 -6.34 0.62 5.54
C VAL A 50 -6.59 -0.87 5.74
N LEU A 51 -6.99 -1.24 6.96
CA LEU A 51 -7.39 -2.61 7.29
C LEU A 51 -8.90 -2.64 7.47
N GLU A 52 -9.62 -3.21 6.50
CA GLU A 52 -11.06 -3.38 6.58
C GLU A 52 -11.40 -4.71 7.22
N GLN A 53 -12.26 -4.72 8.24
CA GLN A 53 -12.70 -5.94 8.88
C GLN A 53 -14.03 -6.39 8.26
N GLU A 54 -14.07 -7.62 7.77
CA GLU A 54 -15.27 -8.29 7.32
C GLU A 54 -16.12 -8.74 8.51
N ASP A 55 -17.44 -8.65 8.35
CA ASP A 55 -18.39 -9.18 9.33
C ASP A 55 -18.27 -10.71 9.45
N GLY A 56 -18.57 -11.23 10.63
CA GLY A 56 -18.62 -12.67 10.90
C GLY A 56 -17.55 -13.19 11.85
N ILE A 57 -17.51 -14.51 12.01
CA ILE A 57 -16.57 -15.20 12.91
C ILE A 57 -15.38 -15.66 12.08
N HIS A 58 -14.21 -15.11 12.38
CA HIS A 58 -12.94 -15.45 11.75
C HIS A 58 -12.01 -16.09 12.76
N LEU A 59 -11.20 -17.05 12.30
CA LEU A 59 -10.17 -17.66 13.15
C LEU A 59 -9.14 -16.61 13.56
N ALA A 60 -8.79 -16.56 14.85
CA ALA A 60 -7.78 -15.65 15.38
C ALA A 60 -6.35 -16.14 15.04
N VAL A 61 -6.02 -16.17 13.75
CA VAL A 61 -4.74 -16.63 13.21
C VAL A 61 -4.12 -15.56 12.32
N MET A 62 -2.87 -15.21 12.60
CA MET A 62 -2.13 -14.26 11.76
C MET A 62 -2.04 -14.81 10.33
N THR A 63 -2.41 -13.97 9.37
CA THR A 63 -2.55 -14.36 7.97
C THR A 63 -1.84 -13.36 7.09
N ASP A 64 -0.98 -13.84 6.19
CA ASP A 64 -0.36 -13.01 5.16
C ASP A 64 -1.36 -12.77 4.02
N LYS A 65 -1.60 -11.50 3.69
CA LYS A 65 -2.45 -11.08 2.57
C LYS A 65 -1.69 -10.17 1.61
N PRO A 66 -1.83 -10.36 0.29
CA PRO A 66 -1.28 -9.42 -0.67
C PRO A 66 -2.07 -8.11 -0.62
N VAL A 67 -1.39 -7.00 -0.88
CA VAL A 67 -2.02 -5.71 -1.12
C VAL A 67 -1.43 -5.12 -2.39
N VAL A 68 -2.29 -4.54 -3.23
CA VAL A 68 -1.91 -3.95 -4.51
C VAL A 68 -2.66 -2.64 -4.70
N PHE A 69 -1.94 -1.62 -5.15
CA PHE A 69 -2.48 -0.36 -5.64
C PHE A 69 -2.02 -0.15 -7.08
N GLU A 70 -2.96 0.12 -7.98
CA GLU A 70 -2.69 0.42 -9.37
C GLU A 70 -3.45 1.68 -9.79
N LYS A 71 -2.75 2.63 -10.40
CA LYS A 71 -3.37 3.85 -10.92
C LYS A 71 -2.51 4.51 -11.98
N ASP A 72 -3.16 5.05 -13.01
CA ASP A 72 -2.51 5.90 -14.00
C ASP A 72 -2.14 7.28 -13.44
N PHE A 73 -0.91 7.68 -13.69
CA PHE A 73 -0.39 9.01 -13.45
C PHE A 73 0.13 9.60 -14.76
N GLY A 74 -0.32 10.81 -15.09
CA GLY A 74 0.18 11.56 -16.26
C GLY A 74 1.58 12.15 -16.06
N TYR A 75 2.27 11.77 -14.99
CA TYR A 75 3.62 12.22 -14.65
C TYR A 75 4.38 11.10 -13.93
N PRO A 76 5.73 11.11 -13.98
CA PRO A 76 6.54 10.16 -13.23
C PRO A 76 6.43 10.43 -11.73
N VAL A 77 5.96 9.43 -10.98
CA VAL A 77 5.95 9.42 -9.52
C VAL A 77 7.35 9.01 -9.07
N ARG A 78 7.97 9.77 -8.15
CA ARG A 78 9.35 9.50 -7.73
C ARG A 78 9.42 8.66 -6.46
N LEU A 79 8.53 8.96 -5.53
CA LEU A 79 8.49 8.34 -4.22
C LEU A 79 7.04 7.98 -3.88
N VAL A 80 6.88 6.83 -3.23
CA VAL A 80 5.65 6.44 -2.57
C VAL A 80 5.92 6.33 -1.08
N VAL A 81 5.13 7.02 -0.27
CA VAL A 81 5.15 6.86 1.18
C VAL A 81 3.91 6.07 1.58
N VAL A 82 4.10 4.95 2.25
CA VAL A 82 3.00 4.16 2.79
C VAL A 82 2.79 4.58 4.24
N LEU A 83 1.56 4.98 4.54
CA LEU A 83 1.12 5.42 5.85
C LEU A 83 0.20 4.37 6.46
N HIS A 84 0.28 4.15 7.77
CA HIS A 84 -0.71 3.41 8.54
C HIS A 84 -1.05 4.22 9.78
N ASP A 85 -2.34 4.45 10.02
CA ASP A 85 -2.83 5.35 11.09
C ASP A 85 -2.14 6.73 11.08
N GLY A 86 -1.93 7.29 9.88
CA GLY A 86 -1.28 8.59 9.67
C GLY A 86 0.22 8.62 9.92
N LYS A 87 0.87 7.47 10.14
CA LYS A 87 2.32 7.35 10.34
C LYS A 87 2.98 6.64 9.17
N ALA A 88 4.09 7.17 8.69
CA ALA A 88 4.89 6.49 7.67
C ALA A 88 5.43 5.17 8.21
N ILE A 89 5.12 4.08 7.50
CA ILE A 89 5.63 2.74 7.78
C ILE A 89 6.65 2.30 6.74
N GLU A 90 6.61 2.86 5.54
CA GLU A 90 7.54 2.53 4.46
C GLU A 90 7.72 3.71 3.49
N THR A 91 8.88 3.80 2.85
CA THR A 91 9.15 4.78 1.79
C THR A 91 9.85 4.11 0.61
N LEU A 92 9.18 4.12 -0.54
CA LEU A 92 9.58 3.41 -1.74
C LEU A 92 10.06 4.38 -2.80
N ARG A 93 11.21 4.07 -3.41
CA ARG A 93 11.59 4.67 -4.69
C ARG A 93 10.83 3.96 -5.80
N VAL A 94 10.20 4.73 -6.66
CA VAL A 94 9.53 4.19 -7.84
C VAL A 94 10.59 3.88 -8.89
N ASN A 95 10.67 2.62 -9.29
CA ASN A 95 11.52 2.21 -10.39
C ASN A 95 10.76 2.37 -11.71
N ALA A 96 11.32 3.13 -12.65
CA ALA A 96 10.81 3.15 -14.01
C ALA A 96 11.13 1.81 -14.68
N GLN A 97 10.10 1.12 -15.19
CA GLN A 97 10.28 -0.01 -16.09
C GLN A 97 10.09 0.51 -17.52
N HIS A 98 11.18 0.51 -18.28
CA HIS A 98 11.24 0.88 -19.69
C HIS A 98 11.02 -0.33 -20.59
#